data_AF-A0A0F0HK62-F1
#
_entry.id   AF-A0A0F0HK62-F1
#
_cell.length_a   1.000
_cell.length_b   1.000
_cell.length_c   1.000
_cell.angle_alpha   90.00
_cell.angle_beta   90.00
_cell.angle_gamma   90.00
#
_symmetry.space_group_name_H-M   'P 1'
#
loop_
_entity.id
_entity.type
_entity.pdbx_description
1 polymer ?
#
loop_
_entity_poly.entity_id
_entity_poly.type
_entity_poly.pdbx_seq_one_letter_code
_entity_poly.pdbx_strand_id
1 'polypeptide(L)'
;AYRNQLVRTGARSGTTVSVNWPFWEEGGIGGTVVRENLRTLGLLPLDTPRALTALRHAMTPEDTGPTRSRLTVLVGTPAGLAAFPVTDDSQQAPIERSEMPDYDTAQTLEGAAVGHLRQLVAGSLKLDPERLSPDAALERYGMDSVIAVGVIAEL
;
A
#
# COMPACT_ATOMS: atom_id res chain seq x y z
N ALA A 1 -4.59 2.82 -15.31
CA ALA A 1 -5.07 3.40 -16.58
C ALA A 1 -4.28 2.94 -17.82
N TYR A 2 -2.95 2.87 -17.75
CA TYR A 2 -2.07 2.58 -18.90
C TYR A 2 -2.46 1.35 -19.76
N ARG A 3 -2.68 0.17 -19.16
CA ARG A 3 -3.03 -1.04 -19.93
C ARG A 3 -4.35 -0.88 -20.69
N ASN A 4 -5.36 -0.25 -20.10
CA ASN A 4 -6.63 0.02 -20.78
C ASN A 4 -6.47 1.05 -21.91
N GLN A 5 -5.52 1.98 -21.81
CA GLN A 5 -5.17 2.85 -22.94
C GLN A 5 -4.57 2.06 -24.11
N LEU A 6 -3.66 1.12 -23.84
CA LEU A 6 -3.10 0.23 -24.88
C LEU A 6 -4.15 -0.65 -25.54
N VAL A 7 -5.21 -1.02 -24.81
CA VAL A 7 -6.36 -1.75 -25.39
C VAL A 7 -7.14 -0.84 -26.35
N ARG A 8 -7.39 0.42 -25.97
CA ARG A 8 -8.05 1.40 -26.84
C ARG A 8 -7.27 1.71 -28.12
N THR A 9 -5.95 1.65 -28.07
CA THR A 9 -5.09 1.84 -29.25
C THR A 9 -4.81 0.53 -30.02
N GLY A 10 -5.49 -0.57 -29.68
CA GLY A 10 -5.36 -1.87 -30.36
C GLY A 10 -4.06 -2.64 -30.08
N ALA A 11 -3.21 -2.15 -29.18
CA ALA A 11 -1.92 -2.77 -28.85
C ALA A 11 -2.04 -3.91 -27.81
N ARG A 12 -3.19 -4.03 -27.13
CA ARG A 12 -3.52 -5.08 -26.17
C ARG A 12 -5.00 -5.46 -26.23
N SER A 13 -5.39 -6.55 -25.58
CA SER A 13 -6.76 -7.03 -25.51
C SER A 13 -7.27 -7.20 -24.07
N GLY A 14 -8.60 -7.16 -23.93
CA GLY A 14 -9.33 -7.38 -22.69
C GLY A 14 -9.43 -6.15 -21.77
N THR A 15 -10.24 -6.27 -20.72
CA THR A 15 -10.41 -5.23 -19.69
C THR A 15 -9.48 -5.47 -18.52
N THR A 16 -8.86 -4.42 -17.99
CA THR A 16 -8.02 -4.49 -16.80
C THR A 16 -8.56 -3.59 -15.71
N VAL A 17 -8.71 -4.12 -14.49
CA VAL A 17 -9.14 -3.34 -13.33
C VAL A 17 -8.16 -3.57 -12.18
N SER A 18 -7.72 -2.48 -11.56
CA SER A 18 -6.96 -2.51 -10.30
C SER A 18 -7.92 -2.33 -9.14
N VAL A 19 -7.89 -3.22 -8.15
CA VAL A 19 -8.76 -3.12 -6.97
C VAL A 19 -7.92 -2.81 -5.74
N ASN A 20 -8.20 -1.68 -5.09
CA ASN A 20 -7.68 -1.34 -3.78
C ASN A 20 -8.53 -2.07 -2.74
N TRP A 21 -8.03 -3.22 -2.29
CA TRP A 21 -8.70 -4.04 -1.28
C TRP A 21 -8.49 -3.45 0.13
N PRO A 22 -9.54 -3.39 0.95
CA PRO A 22 -9.39 -3.11 2.37
C PRO A 22 -8.82 -4.35 3.06
N PHE A 23 -8.56 -4.23 4.36
CA PHE A 23 -8.16 -5.37 5.16
C PHE A 23 -9.17 -6.51 5.07
N TRP A 24 -8.67 -7.72 4.77
CA TRP A 24 -9.48 -8.90 4.50
C TRP A 24 -9.48 -9.82 5.72
N GLU A 25 -10.67 -10.13 6.26
CA GLU A 25 -10.81 -10.82 7.53
C GLU A 25 -10.16 -12.21 7.53
N GLU A 26 -10.34 -12.97 6.45
CA GLU A 26 -9.77 -14.32 6.30
C GLU A 26 -8.42 -14.32 5.55
N GLY A 27 -7.91 -13.15 5.13
CA GLY A 27 -6.74 -13.03 4.26
C GLY A 27 -5.38 -13.21 4.94
N GLY A 28 -5.35 -13.37 6.26
CA GLY A 28 -4.14 -13.67 7.05
C GLY A 28 -3.11 -12.53 7.16
N ILE A 29 -3.26 -11.44 6.39
CA ILE A 29 -2.36 -10.28 6.40
C ILE A 29 -2.96 -9.17 7.26
N GLY A 30 -2.41 -9.02 8.46
CA GLY A 30 -2.72 -7.96 9.43
C GLY A 30 -3.32 -8.54 10.71
N GLY A 31 -2.62 -8.30 11.82
CA GLY A 31 -3.00 -8.80 13.13
C GLY A 31 -4.10 -7.96 13.78
N THR A 32 -4.31 -8.21 15.07
CA THR A 32 -5.28 -7.50 15.92
C THR A 32 -5.11 -5.97 15.89
N VAL A 33 -3.88 -5.48 15.75
CA VAL A 33 -3.56 -4.04 15.66
C VAL A 33 -4.22 -3.37 14.46
N VAL A 34 -4.14 -3.98 13.27
CA VAL A 34 -4.75 -3.43 12.05
C VAL A 34 -6.27 -3.38 12.21
N ARG A 35 -6.85 -4.41 12.80
CA ARG A 35 -8.29 -4.48 13.08
C ARG A 35 -8.75 -3.37 14.03
N GLU A 36 -7.97 -3.09 15.07
CA GLU A 36 -8.33 -2.05 16.03
C GLU A 36 -8.18 -0.64 15.43
N ASN A 37 -7.11 -0.41 14.66
CA ASN A 37 -6.93 0.84 13.93
C ASN A 37 -8.06 1.10 12.91
N LEU A 38 -8.57 0.06 12.24
CA LEU A 38 -9.72 0.23 11.36
C LEU A 38 -10.96 0.67 12.14
N ARG A 39 -11.21 0.08 13.31
CA ARG A 39 -12.36 0.45 14.15
C ARG A 39 -12.30 1.90 14.62
N THR A 40 -11.12 2.40 15.00
CA THR A 40 -10.99 3.81 15.41
C THR A 40 -11.29 4.78 14.26
N LEU A 41 -11.04 4.36 13.02
CA LEU A 41 -11.39 5.10 11.80
C LEU A 41 -12.85 4.87 11.35
N GLY A 42 -13.62 4.06 12.09
CA GLY A 42 -14.99 3.68 11.71
C GLY A 42 -15.04 2.76 10.48
N LEU A 43 -13.93 2.15 10.10
CA LEU A 43 -13.80 1.14 9.05
C LEU A 43 -13.88 -0.27 9.65
N LEU A 44 -14.19 -1.24 8.80
CA LEU A 44 -14.37 -2.63 9.17
C LEU A 44 -13.60 -3.55 8.23
N PRO A 45 -13.15 -4.73 8.71
CA PRO A 45 -12.67 -5.79 7.85
C PRO A 45 -13.71 -6.16 6.78
N LEU A 46 -13.22 -6.47 5.58
CA LEU A 46 -14.02 -7.08 4.53
C LEU A 46 -14.08 -8.59 4.75
N ASP A 47 -15.25 -9.20 4.57
CA ASP A 47 -15.40 -10.66 4.57
C ASP A 47 -15.29 -11.22 3.15
N THR A 48 -15.01 -12.52 3.05
CA THR A 48 -14.88 -13.20 1.74
C THR A 48 -16.13 -13.05 0.85
N PRO A 49 -17.38 -13.23 1.33
CA PRO A 49 -18.57 -13.06 0.48
C PRO A 49 -18.71 -11.66 -0.14
N ARG A 50 -18.47 -10.59 0.62
CA ARG A 50 -18.51 -9.23 0.10
C ARG A 50 -17.34 -8.95 -0.84
N ALA A 51 -16.16 -9.50 -0.58
CA ALA A 51 -15.01 -9.38 -1.48
C ALA A 51 -15.29 -9.99 -2.86
N LEU A 52 -15.86 -11.20 -2.90
CA LEU A 52 -16.24 -11.84 -4.16
C LEU A 52 -17.33 -11.07 -4.89
N THR A 53 -18.26 -10.46 -4.16
CA THR A 53 -19.29 -9.58 -4.74
C THR A 53 -18.64 -8.35 -5.38
N ALA A 54 -17.73 -7.68 -4.68
CA ALA A 54 -16.99 -6.54 -5.22
C ALA A 54 -16.15 -6.92 -6.45
N LEU A 55 -15.50 -8.09 -6.43
CA LEU A 55 -14.75 -8.59 -7.58
C LEU A 55 -15.64 -8.80 -8.80
N ARG A 56 -16.82 -9.40 -8.63
CA ARG A 56 -17.78 -9.58 -9.74
C ARG A 56 -18.19 -8.23 -10.31
N HIS A 57 -18.52 -7.26 -9.46
CA HIS A 57 -18.84 -5.89 -9.92
C HIS A 57 -17.67 -5.21 -10.63
N ALA A 58 -16.43 -5.46 -10.21
CA ALA A 58 -15.24 -4.94 -10.88
C ALA A 58 -15.05 -5.53 -12.29
N MET A 59 -15.49 -6.76 -12.52
CA MET A 59 -15.34 -7.47 -13.80
C MET A 59 -16.49 -7.23 -14.78
N THR A 60 -17.65 -6.77 -14.31
CA THR A 60 -18.79 -6.49 -15.18
C THR A 60 -18.49 -5.24 -16.03
N PRO A 61 -18.54 -5.34 -17.37
CA PRO A 61 -18.41 -4.17 -18.22
C PRO A 61 -19.58 -3.21 -17.97
N GLU A 62 -19.29 -1.92 -17.78
CA GLU A 62 -20.34 -0.90 -17.77
C GLU A 62 -20.75 -0.59 -19.21
N ASP A 63 -22.04 -0.70 -19.51
CA ASP A 63 -22.60 -0.48 -20.85
C ASP A 63 -22.49 0.98 -21.34
N THR A 64 -22.06 1.94 -20.51
CA THR A 64 -22.13 3.37 -20.88
C THR A 64 -21.19 4.34 -20.12
N GLY A 65 -20.10 3.86 -19.52
CA GLY A 65 -19.20 4.69 -18.69
C GLY A 65 -17.73 4.67 -19.11
N PRO A 66 -16.91 5.64 -18.65
CA PRO A 66 -15.46 5.55 -18.79
C PRO A 66 -14.97 4.26 -18.14
N THR A 67 -14.13 3.50 -18.84
CA THR A 67 -13.61 2.21 -18.36
C THR A 67 -12.95 2.38 -16.98
N ARG A 68 -13.62 1.86 -15.94
CA ARG A 68 -13.10 1.85 -14.56
C ARG A 68 -11.75 1.13 -14.54
N SER A 69 -10.67 1.89 -14.51
CA SER A 69 -9.32 1.34 -14.44
C SER A 69 -8.91 1.02 -13.01
N ARG A 70 -9.60 1.61 -12.02
CA ARG A 70 -9.34 1.46 -10.59
C ARG A 70 -10.66 1.44 -9.82
N LEU A 71 -10.76 0.55 -8.85
CA LEU A 71 -11.88 0.44 -7.91
C LEU A 71 -11.31 0.41 -6.49
N THR A 72 -11.94 1.13 -5.56
CA THR A 72 -11.62 1.02 -4.14
C THR A 72 -12.80 0.39 -3.42
N VAL A 73 -12.54 -0.65 -2.61
CA VAL A 73 -13.56 -1.30 -1.79
C VAL A 73 -13.40 -0.81 -0.36
N LEU A 74 -14.50 -0.37 0.24
CA LEU A 74 -14.52 0.10 1.64
C LEU A 74 -15.69 -0.57 2.36
N VAL A 75 -15.45 -0.96 3.60
CA VAL A 75 -16.48 -1.45 4.52
C VAL A 75 -16.32 -0.66 5.81
N GLY A 76 -17.41 -0.15 6.35
CA GLY A 76 -17.36 0.72 7.51
C GLY A 76 -18.72 1.27 7.90
N THR A 77 -18.71 2.04 8.98
CA THR A 77 -19.84 2.85 9.42
C THR A 77 -20.06 4.02 8.44
N PRO A 78 -21.28 4.59 8.35
CA PRO A 78 -21.54 5.75 7.49
C PRO A 78 -20.59 6.93 7.74
N ALA A 79 -20.27 7.20 9.01
CA ALA A 79 -19.34 8.27 9.38
C ALA A 79 -17.90 7.97 8.93
N GLY A 80 -17.40 6.75 9.16
CA GLY A 80 -16.05 6.34 8.71
C GLY A 80 -15.90 6.34 7.19
N LEU A 81 -16.94 5.89 6.48
CA LEU A 81 -16.95 5.92 5.01
C LEU A 81 -16.97 7.33 4.45
N ALA A 82 -17.72 8.26 5.06
CA ALA A 82 -17.76 9.66 4.65
C ALA A 82 -16.44 10.40 4.93
N ALA A 83 -15.71 10.00 5.97
CA ALA A 83 -14.42 10.56 6.32
C ALA A 83 -13.27 10.00 5.46
N PHE A 84 -13.49 8.90 4.72
CA PHE A 84 -12.46 8.33 3.86
C PHE A 84 -12.27 9.20 2.61
N PRO A 85 -11.08 9.76 2.38
CA PRO A 85 -10.85 10.62 1.22
C PRO A 85 -10.93 9.78 -0.05
N VAL A 86 -12.01 9.97 -0.82
CA VAL A 86 -12.10 9.45 -2.19
C VAL A 86 -11.23 10.37 -3.04
N THR A 87 -9.96 10.02 -3.21
CA THR A 87 -9.07 10.75 -4.11
C THR A 87 -9.54 10.51 -5.54
N ASP A 88 -10.09 11.55 -6.17
CA ASP A 88 -10.34 11.54 -7.61
C ASP A 88 -9.00 11.64 -8.34
N ASP A 89 -8.62 10.57 -9.02
CA ASP A 89 -7.38 10.46 -9.79
C ASP A 89 -7.42 11.28 -11.10
N SER A 90 -8.53 11.98 -11.36
CA SER A 90 -8.66 12.91 -12.49
C SER A 90 -7.64 14.05 -12.45
N GLN A 91 -6.94 14.24 -11.33
CA GLN A 91 -5.80 15.14 -11.15
C GLN A 91 -4.47 14.42 -10.84
N GLN A 92 -4.26 13.19 -11.31
CA GLN A 92 -2.88 12.80 -11.58
C GLN A 92 -2.36 13.70 -12.69
N ALA A 93 -1.71 14.80 -12.29
CA ALA A 93 -0.76 15.49 -13.15
C ALA A 93 0.08 14.41 -13.84
N PRO A 94 0.45 14.60 -15.13
CA PRO A 94 1.45 13.75 -15.73
C PRO A 94 2.55 13.60 -14.69
N ILE A 95 2.90 12.36 -14.33
CA ILE A 95 4.14 12.14 -13.61
C ILE A 95 5.18 12.66 -14.59
N GLU A 96 5.53 13.94 -14.45
CA GLU A 96 6.71 14.50 -15.07
C GLU A 96 7.76 13.48 -14.70
N ARG A 97 8.32 12.86 -15.73
CA ARG A 97 9.36 11.87 -15.59
C ARG A 97 10.42 12.57 -14.77
N SER A 98 10.41 12.32 -13.45
CA SER A 98 11.28 12.99 -12.52
C SER A 98 12.65 12.73 -13.08
N GLU A 99 13.31 13.81 -13.55
CA GLU A 99 14.69 13.72 -13.97
C GLU A 99 15.38 12.97 -12.83
N MET A 100 16.02 11.84 -13.18
CA MET A 100 16.65 11.01 -12.17
C MET A 100 17.45 11.95 -11.27
N PRO A 101 17.20 11.95 -9.94
CA PRO A 101 17.97 12.80 -9.06
C PRO A 101 19.44 12.55 -9.38
N ASP A 102 20.21 13.64 -9.48
CA ASP A 102 21.64 13.53 -9.73
C ASP A 102 22.22 12.51 -8.74
N TYR A 103 23.19 11.71 -9.20
CA TYR A 103 23.68 10.55 -8.46
C TYR A 103 24.06 10.91 -7.02
N ASP A 104 24.58 12.13 -6.82
CA ASP A 104 24.92 12.70 -5.51
C ASP A 104 23.70 12.93 -4.60
N THR A 105 22.57 13.37 -5.16
CA THR A 105 21.30 13.55 -4.41
C THR A 105 20.70 12.20 -4.03
N ALA A 106 20.74 11.22 -4.94
CA ALA A 106 20.27 9.87 -4.67
C ALA A 106 21.11 9.18 -3.59
N GLN A 107 22.43 9.32 -3.64
CA GLN A 107 23.36 8.75 -2.65
C GLN A 107 23.25 9.44 -1.28
N THR A 108 22.99 10.75 -1.26
CA THR A 108 22.71 11.50 -0.03
C THR A 108 21.39 11.05 0.61
N LEU A 109 20.35 10.86 -0.20
CA LEU A 109 19.05 10.37 0.28
C LEU A 109 19.14 8.93 0.79
N GLU A 110 19.86 8.07 0.07
CA GLU A 110 20.14 6.70 0.49
C GLU A 110 20.87 6.67 1.84
N GLY A 111 21.94 7.46 1.99
CA GLY A 111 22.67 7.56 3.25
C GLY A 111 21.80 8.07 4.40
N ALA A 112 20.94 9.06 4.16
CA ALA A 112 20.01 9.57 5.15
C ALA A 112 18.94 8.53 5.54
N ALA A 113 18.38 7.82 4.56
CA ALA A 113 17.40 6.77 4.77
C ALA A 113 18.00 5.59 5.55
N VAL A 114 19.19 5.13 5.16
CA VAL A 114 19.93 4.07 5.86
C VAL A 114 20.23 4.49 7.30
N GLY A 115 20.72 5.72 7.51
CA GLY A 115 20.99 6.25 8.85
C GLY A 115 19.75 6.27 9.75
N HIS A 116 18.62 6.73 9.21
CA HIS A 116 17.35 6.79 9.92
C HIS A 116 16.83 5.38 10.27
N LEU A 117 16.80 4.47 9.29
CA LEU A 117 16.39 3.09 9.49
C LEU A 117 17.28 2.37 10.51
N ARG A 118 18.59 2.66 10.51
CA ARG A 118 19.53 2.10 11.49
C ARG A 118 19.19 2.53 12.91
N GLN A 119 18.75 3.77 13.13
CA GLN A 119 18.34 4.25 14.44
C GLN A 119 17.06 3.57 14.93
N LEU A 120 16.05 3.43 14.06
CA LEU A 120 14.79 2.76 14.38
C LEU A 120 15.02 1.30 14.77
N VAL A 121 15.73 0.55 13.91
CA VAL A 121 16.02 -0.86 14.15
C VAL A 121 16.89 -1.07 15.40
N ALA A 122 17.87 -0.19 15.63
CA ALA A 122 18.70 -0.23 16.84
C ALA A 122 17.89 -0.02 18.12
N GLY A 123 16.94 0.92 18.10
CA GLY A 123 16.02 1.17 19.20
C GLY A 123 15.19 -0.06 19.56
N SER A 124 14.61 -0.72 18.56
CA SER A 124 13.78 -1.90 18.78
C SER A 124 14.60 -3.12 19.24
N LEU A 125 15.83 -3.31 18.71
CA LEU A 125 16.71 -4.41 19.09
C LEU A 125 17.54 -4.13 20.35
N LYS A 126 17.48 -2.91 20.90
CA LYS A 126 18.31 -2.43 22.02
C LYS A 126 19.81 -2.64 21.77
N LEU A 127 20.22 -2.47 20.51
CA LEU A 127 21.60 -2.55 20.08
C LEU A 127 22.15 -1.14 19.83
N ASP A 128 23.47 -0.99 19.90
CA ASP A 128 24.12 0.21 19.41
C ASP A 128 23.94 0.29 17.88
N PRO A 129 23.48 1.42 17.31
CA PRO A 129 23.37 1.61 15.87
C PRO A 129 24.66 1.24 15.13
N GLU A 130 25.85 1.49 15.70
CA GLU A 130 27.14 1.17 15.07
C GLU A 130 27.38 -0.32 14.85
N ARG A 131 26.64 -1.20 15.55
CA ARG A 131 26.75 -2.66 15.39
C ARG A 131 25.88 -3.20 14.25
N LEU A 132 24.97 -2.40 13.72
CA LEU A 132 24.12 -2.76 12.59
C LEU A 132 24.85 -2.42 11.28
N SER A 133 25.15 -3.47 10.52
CA SER A 133 25.66 -3.32 9.16
C SER A 133 24.48 -3.22 8.19
N PRO A 134 24.47 -2.25 7.26
CA PRO A 134 23.40 -2.11 6.27
C PRO A 134 23.29 -3.32 5.33
N ASP A 135 24.40 -4.06 5.13
CA ASP A 135 24.47 -5.19 4.21
C ASP A 135 24.28 -6.56 4.90
N ALA A 136 24.02 -6.58 6.21
CA ALA A 136 23.84 -7.81 6.97
C ALA A 136 22.36 -8.16 7.12
N ALA A 137 22.04 -9.46 7.00
CA ALA A 137 20.70 -9.96 7.27
C ALA A 137 20.28 -9.65 8.72
N LEU A 138 19.10 -9.03 8.89
CA LEU A 138 18.59 -8.55 10.18
C LEU A 138 18.32 -9.68 11.19
N GLU A 139 18.04 -10.90 10.70
CA GLU A 139 17.89 -12.12 11.50
C GLU A 139 19.13 -12.40 12.36
N ARG A 140 20.32 -12.04 11.87
CA ARG A 140 21.60 -12.21 12.60
C ARG A 140 21.66 -11.36 13.87
N TYR A 141 20.87 -10.29 13.93
CA TYR A 141 20.75 -9.42 15.10
C TYR A 141 19.58 -9.80 16.00
N GLY A 142 18.90 -10.93 15.73
CA GLY A 142 17.76 -11.40 16.50
C GLY A 142 16.45 -10.74 16.12
N MET A 143 16.34 -10.15 14.92
CA MET A 143 15.07 -9.64 14.43
C MET A 143 14.10 -10.79 14.17
N ASP A 144 12.96 -10.76 14.86
CA ASP A 144 11.82 -11.64 14.63
C ASP A 144 10.64 -10.88 14.02
N SER A 145 9.58 -11.61 13.64
CA SER A 145 8.39 -11.03 13.02
C SER A 145 7.64 -10.04 13.92
N VAL A 146 7.76 -10.13 15.26
CA VAL A 146 7.11 -9.20 16.19
C VAL A 146 7.85 -7.87 16.19
N ILE A 147 9.17 -7.90 16.24
CA ILE A 147 10.04 -6.71 16.18
C ILE A 147 9.91 -6.04 14.80
N ALA A 148 9.87 -6.82 13.72
CA ALA A 148 9.70 -6.29 12.37
C ALA A 148 8.40 -5.49 12.22
N VAL A 149 7.29 -6.00 12.74
CA VAL A 149 6.01 -5.27 12.73
C VAL A 149 6.07 -3.99 13.57
N GLY A 150 6.78 -4.01 14.70
CA GLY A 150 7.00 -2.82 15.52
C GLY A 150 7.75 -1.72 14.77
N VAL A 151 8.87 -2.06 14.13
CA VAL A 151 9.66 -1.11 13.32
C VAL A 151 8.83 -0.54 12.16
N ILE A 152 8.01 -1.37 11.50
CA ILE A 152 7.14 -0.93 10.40
C ILE A 152 6.06 0.05 10.88
N ALA A 153 5.60 -0.07 12.13
CA ALA A 153 4.61 0.86 12.70
C ALA A 153 5.22 2.22 13.12
N GLU A 154 6.54 2.29 13.27
CA GLU A 154 7.28 3.51 13.65
C GLU A 154 7.86 4.27 12.44
N LEU A 155 7.76 3.70 11.24
CA LEU A 155 8.08 4.33 9.95
C LEU A 155 6.94 5.22 9.45
#